data_AF-A0A847PL26-F1
#
_entry.id   AF-A0A847PL26-F1
#
_cell.length_a   1.000
_cell.length_b   1.000
_cell.length_c   1.000
_cell.angle_alpha   90.00
_cell.angle_beta   90.00
_cell.angle_gamma   90.00
#
_symmetry.space_group_name_H-M   'P 1'
#
loop_
_entity.id
_entity.type
_entity.pdbx_description
1 polymer ?
#
loop_
_entity_poly.entity_id
_entity_poly.type
_entity_poly.pdbx_seq_one_letter_code
_entity_poly.pdbx_strand_id
1 'polypeptide(L)'
;MKDKFTINFKVIDEINEFFTEKNNPVIDEIIKIVDKYGGPQKINSLSQQNGTVEVLIEKLHNKKPEYFDQLNWLIEQRESKKFINMEKYKSRINTPKDMLDESYEVTLEISSLHYFPWLISQAKQAIERGELLPSRFIRVRYMKEQEDDGDLLATISAMKILGSSWVESLDTKGTDGSNIHLGGPETITGYFGGIGQPNDYVYKWIDEYLYYYTNYGIKEVLNINGGTILAGYFLYKLGIDIAFKISVFMGNDNPLNVLWTFLTARLFSREDGSTPLAGFNLSNSVNNQTISFTGDMRKLLGLEDLVRIEHHIVETSKGIVKQPYDRLTELIEIAKTVKNISAKHEGGIPEVERSREHPSDLLDYFISKNEVIEKKLMPYLERNYLDKHDAVQRTAQELLRNGIPVKAAPNLHYY
;
A
#
# COMPACT_ATOMS: atom_id res chain seq x y z
N MET A 1 28.37 -20.47 19.48
CA MET A 1 27.60 -20.94 18.30
C MET A 1 27.08 -19.79 17.45
N LYS A 2 26.48 -18.75 18.05
CA LYS A 2 25.96 -17.58 17.32
C LYS A 2 27.03 -16.80 16.52
N ASP A 3 28.27 -16.76 17.00
CA ASP A 3 29.38 -16.08 16.29
C ASP A 3 29.68 -16.69 14.91
N LYS A 4 29.21 -17.92 14.64
CA LYS A 4 29.31 -18.54 13.31
C LYS A 4 28.40 -17.90 12.26
N PHE A 5 27.44 -17.05 12.66
CA PHE A 5 26.56 -16.32 11.74
C PHE A 5 27.15 -14.97 11.29
N THR A 6 28.31 -14.56 11.81
CA THR A 6 28.98 -13.34 11.33
C THR A 6 29.33 -13.49 9.85
N ILE A 7 28.84 -12.56 9.02
CA ILE A 7 29.19 -12.51 7.60
C ILE A 7 30.60 -11.96 7.47
N ASN A 8 31.46 -12.66 6.73
CA ASN A 8 32.84 -12.25 6.52
C ASN A 8 32.89 -11.00 5.63
N PHE A 9 33.66 -9.99 6.04
CA PHE A 9 33.87 -8.76 5.26
C PHE A 9 34.32 -9.02 3.83
N LYS A 10 35.18 -10.02 3.61
CA LYS A 10 35.63 -10.39 2.26
C LYS A 10 34.46 -10.79 1.35
N VAL A 11 33.43 -11.45 1.89
CA VAL A 11 32.23 -11.82 1.12
C VAL A 11 31.42 -10.58 0.75
N ILE A 12 31.38 -9.57 1.64
CA ILE A 12 30.74 -8.29 1.34
C ILE A 12 31.51 -7.54 0.24
N ASP A 13 32.84 -7.55 0.30
CA ASP A 13 33.69 -6.95 -0.73
C ASP A 13 33.48 -7.62 -2.09
N GLU A 14 33.45 -8.97 -2.15
CA GLU A 14 33.15 -9.75 -3.36
C GLU A 14 31.76 -9.43 -3.93
N ILE A 15 30.76 -9.20 -3.08
CA ILE A 15 29.41 -8.77 -3.50
C ILE A 15 29.44 -7.36 -4.09
N ASN A 16 30.20 -6.43 -3.49
CA ASN A 16 30.35 -5.07 -4.00
C ASN A 16 31.07 -5.05 -5.36
N GLU A 17 32.11 -5.86 -5.50
CA GLU A 17 32.81 -6.06 -6.77
C GLU A 17 31.83 -6.56 -7.84
N PHE A 18 31.02 -7.58 -7.54
CA PHE A 18 30.00 -8.07 -8.48
C PHE A 18 29.02 -6.97 -8.95
N PHE A 19 28.53 -6.12 -8.05
CA PHE A 19 27.61 -5.03 -8.42
C PHE A 19 28.27 -3.93 -9.25
N THR A 20 29.59 -3.77 -9.16
CA THR A 20 30.36 -2.69 -9.82
C THR A 20 31.21 -3.18 -10.99
N GLU A 21 31.13 -4.48 -11.31
CA GLU A 21 31.75 -5.08 -12.48
C GLU A 21 31.37 -4.33 -13.76
N LYS A 22 32.35 -4.13 -14.64
CA LYS A 22 32.17 -3.33 -15.88
C LYS A 22 31.10 -3.90 -16.81
N ASN A 23 30.95 -5.22 -16.81
CA ASN A 23 29.96 -5.94 -17.60
C ASN A 23 29.09 -6.77 -16.65
N ASN A 24 27.99 -6.21 -16.18
CA ASN A 24 27.02 -6.93 -15.37
C ASN A 24 25.65 -6.82 -16.04
N PRO A 25 25.23 -7.81 -16.86
CA PRO A 25 24.03 -7.69 -17.67
C PRO A 25 22.74 -7.48 -16.87
N VAL A 26 22.72 -7.85 -15.58
CA VAL A 26 21.57 -7.63 -14.70
C VAL A 26 21.50 -6.18 -14.24
N ILE A 27 22.65 -5.57 -13.92
CA ILE A 27 22.73 -4.19 -13.44
C ILE A 27 22.72 -3.20 -14.62
N ASP A 28 23.43 -3.51 -15.70
CA ASP A 28 23.56 -2.67 -16.89
C ASP A 28 22.20 -2.33 -17.49
N GLU A 29 21.24 -3.26 -17.47
CA GLU A 29 19.90 -3.01 -18.00
C GLU A 29 19.10 -2.03 -17.12
N ILE A 30 19.28 -2.09 -15.80
CA ILE A 30 18.68 -1.11 -14.87
C ILE A 30 19.27 0.28 -15.15
N ILE A 31 20.60 0.38 -15.30
CA ILE A 31 21.28 1.64 -15.58
C ILE A 31 20.80 2.25 -16.92
N LYS A 32 20.70 1.44 -17.99
CA LYS A 32 20.17 1.90 -19.28
C LYS A 32 18.77 2.51 -19.15
N ILE A 33 17.89 1.88 -18.37
CA ILE A 33 16.53 2.40 -18.16
C ILE A 33 16.58 3.70 -17.36
N VAL A 34 17.39 3.79 -16.29
CA VAL A 34 17.57 5.03 -15.51
C VAL A 34 18.13 6.16 -16.39
N ASP A 35 19.09 5.86 -17.24
CA ASP A 35 19.70 6.82 -18.18
C ASP A 35 18.71 7.28 -19.26
N LYS A 36 17.80 6.42 -19.71
CA LYS A 36 16.69 6.80 -20.61
C LYS A 36 15.82 7.93 -20.00
N TYR A 37 15.65 7.98 -18.68
CA TYR A 37 14.96 9.08 -17.99
C TYR A 37 15.89 10.24 -17.58
N GLY A 38 17.19 10.14 -17.89
CA GLY A 38 18.19 11.18 -17.67
C GLY A 38 18.81 11.18 -16.27
N GLY A 39 18.79 10.04 -15.59
CA GLY A 39 19.50 9.83 -14.33
C GLY A 39 18.73 10.24 -13.06
N PRO A 40 19.20 9.81 -11.87
CA PRO A 40 18.46 9.94 -10.61
C PRO A 40 18.01 11.36 -10.25
N GLN A 41 18.89 12.34 -10.45
CA GLN A 41 18.63 13.75 -10.11
C GLN A 41 17.48 14.32 -10.96
N LYS A 42 17.50 14.09 -12.27
CA LYS A 42 16.43 14.54 -13.18
C LYS A 42 15.12 13.80 -12.90
N ILE A 43 15.20 12.48 -12.67
CA ILE A 43 14.05 11.65 -12.31
C ILE A 43 13.32 12.21 -11.07
N ASN A 44 14.05 12.49 -9.98
CA ASN A 44 13.46 13.06 -8.77
C ASN A 44 12.92 14.48 -8.97
N SER A 45 13.64 15.33 -9.71
CA SER A 45 13.18 16.68 -10.02
C SER A 45 11.87 16.68 -10.81
N LEU A 46 11.74 15.80 -11.80
CA LEU A 46 10.50 15.67 -12.58
C LEU A 46 9.34 15.19 -11.72
N SER A 47 9.57 14.19 -10.86
CA SER A 47 8.56 13.70 -9.92
C SER A 47 8.06 14.80 -8.97
N GLN A 48 8.98 15.57 -8.39
CA GLN A 48 8.64 16.69 -7.50
C GLN A 48 7.83 17.77 -8.23
N GLN A 49 8.24 18.14 -9.44
CA GLN A 49 7.56 19.16 -10.24
C GLN A 49 6.16 18.71 -10.70
N ASN A 50 6.08 17.52 -11.30
CA ASN A 50 4.86 17.03 -11.94
C ASN A 50 3.86 16.40 -10.97
N GLY A 51 4.30 16.06 -9.77
CA GLY A 51 3.49 15.50 -8.69
C GLY A 51 2.89 16.53 -7.73
N THR A 52 2.98 17.83 -8.02
CA THR A 52 2.32 18.86 -7.20
C THR A 52 0.80 18.80 -7.37
N VAL A 53 0.04 19.18 -6.34
CA VAL A 53 -1.43 19.13 -6.38
C VAL A 53 -1.94 20.04 -7.50
N GLU A 54 -1.33 21.22 -7.65
CA GLU A 54 -1.68 22.23 -8.62
C GLU A 54 -1.56 21.70 -10.05
N VAL A 55 -0.42 21.08 -10.39
CA VAL A 55 -0.19 20.50 -11.72
C VAL A 55 -1.14 19.34 -12.00
N LEU A 56 -1.38 18.47 -11.01
CA LEU A 56 -2.28 17.32 -11.17
C LEU A 56 -3.73 17.76 -11.37
N ILE A 57 -4.18 18.76 -10.62
CA ILE A 57 -5.53 19.35 -10.73
C ILE A 57 -5.71 20.03 -12.09
N GLU A 58 -4.71 20.77 -12.58
CA GLU A 58 -4.77 21.40 -13.91
C GLU A 58 -4.90 20.34 -15.02
N LYS A 59 -4.09 19.27 -14.95
CA LYS A 59 -4.21 18.12 -15.88
C LYS A 59 -5.59 17.48 -15.78
N LEU A 60 -6.14 17.33 -14.57
CA LEU A 60 -7.46 16.74 -14.34
C LEU A 60 -8.58 17.58 -14.94
N HIS A 61 -8.55 18.90 -14.74
CA HIS A 61 -9.54 19.83 -15.27
C HIS A 61 -9.66 19.69 -16.80
N ASN A 62 -8.53 19.58 -17.49
CA ASN A 62 -8.51 19.40 -18.94
C ASN A 62 -8.97 18.00 -19.39
N LYS A 63 -8.70 16.96 -18.59
CA LYS A 63 -8.95 15.56 -18.97
C LYS A 63 -10.35 15.05 -18.58
N LYS A 64 -10.83 15.40 -17.38
CA LYS A 64 -12.07 14.88 -16.80
C LYS A 64 -12.73 15.95 -15.88
N PRO A 65 -13.42 16.95 -16.46
CA PRO A 65 -14.04 18.06 -15.70
C PRO A 65 -14.96 17.61 -14.56
N GLU A 66 -15.71 16.53 -14.75
CA GLU A 66 -16.60 15.96 -13.72
C GLU A 66 -15.84 15.60 -12.42
N TYR A 67 -14.64 15.03 -12.54
CA TYR A 67 -13.82 14.67 -11.38
C TYR A 67 -13.15 15.88 -10.75
N PHE A 68 -12.85 16.91 -11.56
CA PHE A 68 -12.38 18.19 -11.05
C PHE A 68 -13.43 18.86 -10.14
N ASP A 69 -14.70 18.88 -10.53
CA ASP A 69 -15.78 19.44 -9.70
C ASP A 69 -15.94 18.67 -8.37
N GLN A 70 -15.88 17.34 -8.43
CA GLN A 70 -15.93 16.49 -7.23
C GLN A 70 -14.72 16.72 -6.30
N LEU A 71 -13.53 16.98 -6.87
CA LEU A 71 -12.34 17.29 -6.10
C LEU A 71 -12.44 18.67 -5.43
N ASN A 72 -12.97 19.68 -6.14
CA ASN A 72 -13.24 21.00 -5.57
C ASN A 72 -14.25 20.90 -4.42
N TRP A 73 -15.31 20.11 -4.58
CA TRP A 73 -16.25 19.82 -3.50
C TRP A 73 -15.53 19.25 -2.26
N LEU A 74 -14.60 18.31 -2.45
CA LEU A 74 -13.82 17.71 -1.35
C LEU A 74 -12.93 18.75 -0.65
N ILE A 75 -12.27 19.63 -1.41
CA ILE A 75 -11.49 20.75 -0.87
C ILE A 75 -12.39 21.67 -0.04
N GLU A 76 -13.55 22.07 -0.57
CA GLU A 76 -14.52 22.92 0.13
C GLU A 76 -14.99 22.29 1.45
N GLN A 77 -15.26 20.98 1.47
CA GLN A 77 -15.66 20.28 2.70
C GLN A 77 -14.54 20.27 3.76
N ARG A 78 -13.27 20.12 3.33
CA ARG A 78 -12.10 20.20 4.21
C ARG A 78 -11.95 21.60 4.79
N GLU A 79 -11.91 22.62 3.95
CA GLU A 79 -11.73 24.03 4.38
C GLU A 79 -12.88 24.50 5.27
N SER A 80 -14.10 24.03 4.98
CA SER A 80 -15.28 24.29 5.80
C SER A 80 -15.36 23.45 7.07
N LYS A 81 -14.33 22.65 7.38
CA LYS A 81 -14.25 21.82 8.60
C LYS A 81 -15.50 20.96 8.80
N LYS A 82 -15.91 20.23 7.75
CA LYS A 82 -17.11 19.38 7.76
C LYS A 82 -16.83 17.96 8.30
N PHE A 83 -15.62 17.46 8.17
CA PHE A 83 -15.21 16.15 8.67
C PHE A 83 -14.98 16.17 10.18
N ILE A 84 -15.60 15.29 10.95
CA ILE A 84 -15.44 15.27 12.42
C ILE A 84 -13.95 15.36 12.85
N ASN A 85 -13.60 16.27 13.76
CA ASN A 85 -12.25 16.26 14.33
C ASN A 85 -12.04 15.10 15.32
N MET A 86 -10.78 14.71 15.55
CA MET A 86 -10.45 13.55 16.37
C MET A 86 -10.95 13.68 17.82
N GLU A 87 -10.87 14.88 18.42
CA GLU A 87 -11.32 15.09 19.81
C GLU A 87 -12.83 14.93 19.97
N LYS A 88 -13.63 15.45 19.04
CA LYS A 88 -15.08 15.25 19.01
C LYS A 88 -15.42 13.78 18.75
N TYR A 89 -14.64 13.10 17.90
CA TYR A 89 -14.81 11.66 17.66
C TYR A 89 -14.58 10.84 18.93
N LYS A 90 -13.45 11.06 19.62
CA LYS A 90 -13.11 10.41 20.91
C LYS A 90 -14.18 10.67 21.97
N SER A 91 -14.64 11.92 22.09
CA SER A 91 -15.72 12.29 23.02
C SER A 91 -17.02 11.54 22.71
N ARG A 92 -17.41 11.43 21.43
CA ARG A 92 -18.63 10.73 21.02
C ARG A 92 -18.62 9.24 21.39
N ILE A 93 -17.46 8.60 21.36
CA ILE A 93 -17.34 7.15 21.64
C ILE A 93 -16.91 6.84 23.07
N ASN A 94 -16.80 7.86 23.93
CA ASN A 94 -16.37 7.77 25.33
C ASN A 94 -15.01 7.07 25.51
N THR A 95 -14.01 7.51 24.74
CA THR A 95 -12.61 7.06 24.88
C THR A 95 -12.09 7.27 26.32
N PRO A 96 -11.29 6.34 26.88
CA PRO A 96 -10.67 6.51 28.20
C PRO A 96 -9.72 7.71 28.23
N LYS A 97 -9.49 8.26 29.43
CA LYS A 97 -8.55 9.37 29.63
C LYS A 97 -7.09 8.92 29.51
N ASP A 98 -6.80 7.71 29.98
CA ASP A 98 -5.46 7.13 29.97
C ASP A 98 -5.21 6.42 28.64
N MET A 99 -4.79 7.19 27.64
CA MET A 99 -4.41 6.71 26.32
C MET A 99 -2.90 6.38 26.28
N LEU A 100 -2.52 5.42 25.44
CA LEU A 100 -1.12 5.26 25.03
C LEU A 100 -0.64 6.51 24.27
N ASP A 101 0.67 6.70 24.27
CA ASP A 101 1.29 7.79 23.52
C ASP A 101 1.17 7.58 21.99
N GLU A 102 1.26 8.67 21.24
CA GLU A 102 1.06 8.69 19.79
C GLU A 102 2.06 7.82 19.01
N SER A 103 3.18 7.38 19.59
CA SER A 103 4.08 6.42 18.92
C SER A 103 3.48 5.02 18.76
N TYR A 104 2.38 4.72 19.47
CA TYR A 104 1.57 3.50 19.31
C TYR A 104 0.37 3.69 18.38
N GLU A 105 0.30 4.82 17.67
CA GLU A 105 -0.73 5.09 16.68
C GLU A 105 -0.85 3.95 15.66
N VAL A 106 -2.06 3.41 15.54
CA VAL A 106 -2.39 2.43 14.50
C VAL A 106 -2.90 3.17 13.26
N THR A 107 -2.22 2.98 12.14
CA THR A 107 -2.64 3.55 10.84
C THR A 107 -3.94 2.90 10.38
N LEU A 108 -5.00 3.68 10.14
CA LEU A 108 -6.22 3.14 9.52
C LEU A 108 -6.00 3.03 8.01
N GLU A 109 -6.20 1.83 7.47
CA GLU A 109 -5.93 1.51 6.07
C GLU A 109 -7.10 0.77 5.39
N ILE A 110 -7.47 1.24 4.21
CA ILE A 110 -8.35 0.52 3.28
C ILE A 110 -7.53 0.01 2.11
N SER A 111 -7.75 -1.25 1.75
CA SER A 111 -7.22 -1.81 0.53
C SER A 111 -8.25 -1.78 -0.61
N SER A 112 -7.73 -1.64 -1.83
CA SER A 112 -8.50 -1.64 -3.07
C SER A 112 -9.50 -0.49 -3.23
N LEU A 113 -8.98 0.75 -3.23
CA LEU A 113 -9.67 1.88 -3.85
C LEU A 113 -9.44 1.84 -5.37
N HIS A 114 -10.43 1.34 -6.12
CA HIS A 114 -10.34 1.26 -7.58
C HIS A 114 -10.71 2.56 -8.28
N TYR A 115 -11.79 3.22 -7.84
CA TYR A 115 -12.35 4.36 -8.55
C TYR A 115 -12.51 5.58 -7.64
N PHE A 116 -12.08 6.74 -8.13
CA PHE A 116 -12.17 8.03 -7.44
C PHE A 116 -13.60 8.36 -6.96
N PRO A 117 -14.69 8.13 -7.73
CA PRO A 117 -16.05 8.37 -7.24
C PRO A 117 -16.39 7.64 -5.94
N TRP A 118 -15.80 6.46 -5.69
CA TRP A 118 -16.04 5.72 -4.45
C TRP A 118 -15.45 6.44 -3.24
N LEU A 119 -14.30 7.10 -3.40
CA LEU A 119 -13.70 7.95 -2.36
C LEU A 119 -14.63 9.14 -2.04
N ILE A 120 -15.29 9.71 -3.05
CA ILE A 120 -16.27 10.78 -2.86
C ILE A 120 -17.52 10.26 -2.12
N SER A 121 -18.03 9.09 -2.47
CA SER A 121 -19.11 8.43 -1.72
C SER A 121 -18.72 8.18 -0.26
N GLN A 122 -17.50 7.71 -0.02
CA GLN A 122 -16.95 7.52 1.32
C GLN A 122 -16.86 8.85 2.08
N ALA A 123 -16.36 9.91 1.46
CA ALA A 123 -16.24 11.22 2.09
C ALA A 123 -17.62 11.80 2.47
N LYS A 124 -18.62 11.65 1.59
CA LYS A 124 -20.01 12.04 1.89
C LYS A 124 -20.57 11.26 3.08
N GLN A 125 -20.42 9.93 3.07
CA GLN A 125 -20.82 9.07 4.18
C GLN A 125 -20.14 9.51 5.49
N ALA A 126 -18.84 9.79 5.43
CA ALA A 126 -18.07 10.16 6.60
C ALA A 126 -18.48 11.52 7.19
N ILE A 127 -18.86 12.49 6.36
CA ILE A 127 -19.43 13.76 6.84
C ILE A 127 -20.80 13.52 7.47
N GLU A 128 -21.68 12.78 6.80
CA GLU A 128 -23.05 12.51 7.26
C GLU A 128 -23.07 11.79 8.62
N ARG A 129 -22.23 10.77 8.76
CA ARG A 129 -22.18 9.90 9.95
C ARG A 129 -21.13 10.34 10.98
N GLY A 130 -20.35 11.38 10.67
CA GLY A 130 -19.20 11.80 11.46
C GLY A 130 -18.18 10.67 11.63
N GLU A 131 -17.73 10.04 10.55
CA GLU A 131 -16.78 8.93 10.55
C GLU A 131 -15.36 9.42 10.25
N LEU A 132 -14.35 8.61 10.59
CA LEU A 132 -12.95 8.89 10.29
C LEU A 132 -12.58 8.35 8.92
N LEU A 133 -12.08 9.19 8.01
CA LEU A 133 -11.44 8.72 6.78
C LEU A 133 -10.06 8.13 7.08
N PRO A 134 -9.67 7.03 6.44
CA PRO A 134 -8.40 6.37 6.73
C PRO A 134 -7.21 7.19 6.21
N SER A 135 -6.07 7.04 6.90
CA SER A 135 -4.81 7.70 6.54
C SER A 135 -4.04 6.99 5.42
N ARG A 136 -4.49 5.81 4.99
CA ARG A 136 -3.78 5.00 4.00
C ARG A 136 -4.72 4.24 3.07
N PHE A 137 -4.37 4.22 1.78
CA PHE A 137 -5.13 3.53 0.74
C PHE A 137 -4.23 2.68 -0.15
N ILE A 138 -4.67 1.46 -0.48
CA ILE A 138 -4.03 0.65 -1.52
C ILE A 138 -4.89 0.67 -2.77
N ARG A 139 -4.25 0.81 -3.94
CA ARG A 139 -4.91 0.86 -5.23
C ARG A 139 -4.42 -0.28 -6.10
N VAL A 140 -5.37 -1.11 -6.54
CA VAL A 140 -5.13 -2.37 -7.25
C VAL A 140 -5.88 -2.42 -8.59
N ARG A 141 -6.02 -1.28 -9.26
CA ARG A 141 -6.62 -1.15 -10.60
C ARG A 141 -5.54 -1.00 -11.67
N TYR A 142 -5.81 -1.39 -12.92
CA TYR A 142 -4.86 -1.23 -14.03
C TYR A 142 -4.44 0.23 -14.23
N MET A 143 -3.14 0.51 -14.15
CA MET A 143 -2.58 1.85 -14.22
C MET A 143 -2.95 2.56 -15.53
N LYS A 144 -2.92 1.86 -16.66
CA LYS A 144 -3.32 2.44 -17.95
C LYS A 144 -4.77 2.87 -17.98
N GLU A 145 -5.69 2.07 -17.45
CA GLU A 145 -7.10 2.46 -17.39
C GLU A 145 -7.31 3.70 -16.49
N GLN A 146 -6.62 3.74 -15.35
CA GLN A 146 -6.68 4.87 -14.42
C GLN A 146 -6.10 6.15 -15.05
N GLU A 147 -5.00 6.02 -15.77
CA GLU A 147 -4.39 7.12 -16.52
C GLU A 147 -5.37 7.63 -17.57
N ASP A 148 -5.94 6.73 -18.39
CA ASP A 148 -6.79 7.06 -19.53
C ASP A 148 -8.09 7.76 -19.15
N ASP A 149 -8.77 7.32 -18.09
CA ASP A 149 -10.05 7.89 -17.69
C ASP A 149 -9.97 9.07 -16.72
N GLY A 150 -8.74 9.48 -16.36
CA GLY A 150 -8.47 10.62 -15.48
C GLY A 150 -8.58 10.29 -13.98
N ASP A 151 -8.90 9.05 -13.63
CA ASP A 151 -9.02 8.59 -12.25
C ASP A 151 -7.69 8.68 -11.48
N LEU A 152 -6.57 8.40 -12.14
CA LEU A 152 -5.23 8.50 -11.56
C LEU A 152 -4.97 9.92 -11.03
N LEU A 153 -5.24 10.93 -11.85
CA LEU A 153 -5.07 12.34 -11.49
C LEU A 153 -5.98 12.75 -10.34
N ALA A 154 -7.26 12.34 -10.40
CA ALA A 154 -8.24 12.65 -9.37
C ALA A 154 -7.87 12.04 -8.03
N THR A 155 -7.51 10.76 -8.02
CA THR A 155 -7.18 10.04 -6.79
C THR A 155 -5.87 10.54 -6.16
N ILE A 156 -4.79 10.72 -6.93
CA ILE A 156 -3.52 11.26 -6.38
C ILE A 156 -3.75 12.64 -5.76
N SER A 157 -4.51 13.50 -6.44
CA SER A 157 -4.85 14.83 -5.91
C SER A 157 -5.65 14.73 -4.62
N ALA A 158 -6.64 13.83 -4.57
CA ALA A 158 -7.43 13.58 -3.37
C ALA A 158 -6.59 13.06 -2.20
N MET A 159 -5.66 12.13 -2.44
CA MET A 159 -4.75 11.62 -1.39
C MET A 159 -3.93 12.75 -0.77
N LYS A 160 -3.41 13.66 -1.60
CA LYS A 160 -2.68 14.85 -1.13
C LYS A 160 -3.58 15.81 -0.36
N ILE A 161 -4.83 16.02 -0.79
CA ILE A 161 -5.81 16.84 -0.06
C ILE A 161 -6.11 16.25 1.32
N LEU A 162 -6.28 14.92 1.41
CA LEU A 162 -6.50 14.18 2.65
C LEU A 162 -5.24 14.13 3.54
N GLY A 163 -4.05 14.25 2.94
CA GLY A 163 -2.77 13.96 3.59
C GLY A 163 -2.54 12.47 3.82
N SER A 164 -3.31 11.62 3.14
CA SER A 164 -3.23 10.16 3.26
C SER A 164 -2.12 9.62 2.36
N SER A 165 -1.44 8.57 2.83
CA SER A 165 -0.50 7.81 1.98
C SER A 165 -1.27 6.87 1.06
N TRP A 166 -0.70 6.56 -0.11
CA TRP A 166 -1.29 5.59 -1.02
C TRP A 166 -0.23 4.77 -1.73
N VAL A 167 -0.65 3.61 -2.23
CA VAL A 167 0.19 2.69 -3.01
C VAL A 167 -0.52 2.35 -4.30
N GLU A 168 0.19 2.44 -5.42
CA GLU A 168 -0.29 1.98 -6.72
C GLU A 168 0.22 0.58 -7.06
N SER A 169 -0.55 -0.18 -7.82
CA SER A 169 -0.13 -1.49 -8.33
C SER A 169 0.11 -1.41 -9.82
N LEU A 170 1.38 -1.51 -10.23
CA LEU A 170 1.78 -1.44 -11.64
C LEU A 170 1.21 -2.59 -12.48
N ASP A 171 1.01 -2.34 -13.78
CA ASP A 171 0.43 -3.30 -14.72
C ASP A 171 1.40 -4.46 -15.00
N THR A 172 2.71 -4.17 -15.01
CA THR A 172 3.81 -5.13 -15.19
C THR A 172 4.06 -6.01 -13.96
N LYS A 173 3.04 -6.29 -13.16
CA LYS A 173 3.07 -7.24 -12.04
C LYS A 173 2.91 -8.71 -12.46
N GLY A 174 2.72 -8.99 -13.76
CA GLY A 174 2.65 -10.35 -14.34
C GLY A 174 1.30 -11.05 -14.20
N THR A 175 0.26 -10.31 -13.84
CA THR A 175 -1.13 -10.80 -13.82
C THR A 175 -1.94 -10.29 -15.01
N ASP A 176 -1.27 -9.74 -16.02
CA ASP A 176 -1.81 -9.17 -17.25
C ASP A 176 -2.00 -10.22 -18.36
N GLY A 177 -1.90 -11.51 -18.03
CA GLY A 177 -1.99 -12.62 -18.98
C GLY A 177 -0.73 -12.85 -19.83
N SER A 178 0.35 -12.11 -19.56
CA SER A 178 1.63 -12.26 -20.27
C SER A 178 2.36 -13.57 -20.00
N ASN A 179 2.05 -14.21 -18.88
CA ASN A 179 2.54 -15.53 -18.58
C ASN A 179 1.71 -16.58 -19.29
N ILE A 180 2.20 -17.06 -20.44
CA ILE A 180 1.54 -18.08 -21.26
C ILE A 180 1.30 -19.41 -20.54
N HIS A 181 1.96 -19.64 -19.39
CA HIS A 181 1.79 -20.85 -18.59
C HIS A 181 0.66 -20.74 -17.57
N LEU A 182 0.10 -19.54 -17.38
CA LEU A 182 -0.95 -19.27 -16.41
C LEU A 182 -2.24 -18.85 -17.15
N GLY A 183 -3.34 -19.53 -16.85
CA GLY A 183 -4.63 -19.39 -17.53
C GLY A 183 -5.70 -18.66 -16.72
N GLY A 184 -5.44 -18.36 -15.45
CA GLY A 184 -6.43 -17.84 -14.52
C GLY A 184 -6.46 -18.63 -13.20
N PRO A 185 -7.55 -18.52 -12.42
CA PRO A 185 -7.69 -19.18 -11.11
C PRO A 185 -7.45 -20.70 -11.14
N GLU A 186 -7.78 -21.38 -12.23
CA GLU A 186 -7.52 -22.82 -12.44
C GLU A 186 -6.03 -23.18 -12.47
N THR A 187 -5.15 -22.19 -12.70
CA THR A 187 -3.70 -22.32 -12.67
C THR A 187 -3.06 -21.74 -11.40
N ILE A 188 -3.85 -21.46 -10.35
CA ILE A 188 -3.39 -20.80 -9.11
C ILE A 188 -2.21 -21.52 -8.43
N THR A 189 -2.10 -22.84 -8.55
CA THR A 189 -0.96 -23.60 -8.01
C THR A 189 0.36 -23.22 -8.68
N GLY A 190 0.33 -22.78 -9.94
CA GLY A 190 1.48 -22.23 -10.66
C GLY A 190 1.87 -20.83 -10.19
N TYR A 191 1.01 -20.11 -9.47
CA TYR A 191 1.35 -18.81 -8.91
C TYR A 191 2.10 -18.92 -7.56
N PHE A 192 2.05 -20.06 -6.88
CA PHE A 192 2.75 -20.26 -5.61
C PHE A 192 4.27 -20.33 -5.82
N GLY A 193 5.04 -19.50 -5.10
CA GLY A 193 6.50 -19.58 -5.07
C GLY A 193 7.23 -18.96 -6.28
N GLY A 194 6.54 -18.23 -7.17
CA GLY A 194 7.20 -17.26 -8.06
C GLY A 194 7.34 -17.60 -9.54
N ILE A 195 6.41 -18.34 -10.16
CA ILE A 195 6.42 -18.54 -11.62
C ILE A 195 5.68 -17.41 -12.37
N GLY A 196 5.08 -16.43 -11.65
CA GLY A 196 4.08 -15.49 -12.19
C GLY A 196 4.55 -14.49 -13.27
N GLN A 197 5.75 -13.93 -13.18
CA GLN A 197 6.19 -12.85 -14.08
C GLN A 197 7.16 -13.39 -15.16
N PRO A 198 6.97 -13.05 -16.45
CA PRO A 198 7.99 -13.32 -17.47
C PRO A 198 9.34 -12.65 -17.15
N ASN A 199 10.43 -13.21 -17.64
CA ASN A 199 11.80 -12.85 -17.22
C ASN A 199 12.16 -11.36 -17.39
N ASP A 200 11.59 -10.69 -18.39
CA ASP A 200 11.85 -9.28 -18.69
C ASP A 200 10.95 -8.30 -17.92
N TYR A 201 9.95 -8.80 -17.15
CA TYR A 201 8.98 -7.96 -16.47
C TYR A 201 9.59 -7.10 -15.37
N VAL A 202 10.68 -7.53 -14.73
CA VAL A 202 11.38 -6.69 -13.77
C VAL A 202 11.87 -5.38 -14.40
N TYR A 203 12.35 -5.43 -15.64
CA TYR A 203 12.83 -4.25 -16.36
C TYR A 203 11.67 -3.40 -16.89
N LYS A 204 10.59 -4.04 -17.35
CA LYS A 204 9.35 -3.32 -17.71
C LYS A 204 8.73 -2.62 -16.49
N TRP A 205 8.81 -3.24 -15.32
CA TRP A 205 8.37 -2.66 -14.05
C TRP A 205 9.18 -1.43 -13.67
N ILE A 206 10.50 -1.45 -13.87
CA ILE A 206 11.34 -0.26 -13.67
C ILE A 206 10.91 0.85 -14.64
N ASP A 207 10.75 0.53 -15.93
CA ASP A 207 10.37 1.52 -16.95
C ASP A 207 8.97 2.12 -16.66
N GLU A 208 8.00 1.28 -16.32
CA GLU A 208 6.64 1.69 -15.96
C GLU A 208 6.63 2.54 -14.69
N TYR A 209 7.37 2.13 -13.64
CA TYR A 209 7.51 2.91 -12.42
C TYR A 209 8.07 4.30 -12.72
N LEU A 210 9.18 4.38 -13.45
CA LEU A 210 9.82 5.66 -13.76
C LEU A 210 8.93 6.56 -14.62
N TYR A 211 8.14 5.99 -15.53
CA TYR A 211 7.12 6.73 -16.25
C TYR A 211 6.13 7.40 -15.29
N TYR A 212 5.49 6.64 -14.39
CA TYR A 212 4.48 7.24 -13.50
C TYR A 212 5.08 8.13 -12.40
N TYR A 213 6.26 7.78 -11.89
CA TYR A 213 6.98 8.60 -10.93
C TYR A 213 7.33 9.96 -11.53
N THR A 214 7.88 10.01 -12.75
CA THR A 214 8.28 11.27 -13.39
C THR A 214 7.12 12.11 -13.91
N ASN A 215 6.00 11.49 -14.33
CA ASN A 215 4.87 12.22 -14.92
C ASN A 215 3.79 12.65 -13.91
N TYR A 216 3.68 11.94 -12.79
CA TYR A 216 2.58 12.11 -11.82
C TYR A 216 3.04 12.14 -10.36
N GLY A 217 4.33 11.88 -10.08
CA GLY A 217 4.86 11.88 -8.71
C GLY A 217 4.44 10.66 -7.88
N ILE A 218 4.18 9.51 -8.50
CA ILE A 218 3.77 8.28 -7.81
C ILE A 218 4.96 7.65 -7.09
N LYS A 219 5.06 7.90 -5.78
CA LYS A 219 6.22 7.49 -4.99
C LYS A 219 6.19 6.04 -4.53
N GLU A 220 5.03 5.54 -4.09
CA GLU A 220 4.90 4.21 -3.47
C GLU A 220 4.18 3.23 -4.39
N VAL A 221 4.81 2.07 -4.64
CA VAL A 221 4.26 1.00 -5.49
C VAL A 221 4.21 -0.36 -4.79
N LEU A 222 3.23 -1.19 -5.15
CA LEU A 222 3.03 -2.53 -4.59
C LEU A 222 3.92 -3.54 -5.31
N ASN A 223 4.60 -4.39 -4.54
CA ASN A 223 5.47 -5.45 -5.01
C ASN A 223 5.01 -6.83 -4.53
N ILE A 224 5.10 -7.81 -5.45
CA ILE A 224 4.71 -9.20 -5.20
C ILE A 224 5.81 -10.22 -5.58
N ASN A 225 6.93 -9.75 -6.17
CA ASN A 225 7.98 -10.59 -6.73
C ASN A 225 9.35 -10.18 -6.17
N GLY A 226 10.22 -11.16 -5.88
CA GLY A 226 11.54 -10.92 -5.31
C GLY A 226 12.46 -10.07 -6.20
N GLY A 227 12.37 -10.21 -7.52
CA GLY A 227 13.13 -9.42 -8.49
C GLY A 227 12.72 -7.95 -8.51
N THR A 228 11.42 -7.64 -8.50
CA THR A 228 10.94 -6.24 -8.45
C THR A 228 11.20 -5.61 -7.08
N ILE A 229 11.15 -6.40 -6.00
CA ILE A 229 11.58 -5.96 -4.66
C ILE A 229 13.07 -5.55 -4.68
N LEU A 230 13.94 -6.40 -5.23
CA LEU A 230 15.37 -6.09 -5.33
C LEU A 230 15.64 -4.88 -6.25
N ALA A 231 14.93 -4.78 -7.38
CA ALA A 231 15.00 -3.62 -8.26
C ALA A 231 14.62 -2.33 -7.53
N GLY A 232 13.57 -2.35 -6.70
CA GLY A 232 13.19 -1.21 -5.87
C GLY A 232 14.32 -0.76 -4.92
N TYR A 233 15.03 -1.71 -4.30
CA TYR A 233 16.21 -1.40 -3.49
C TYR A 233 17.35 -0.78 -4.31
N PHE A 234 17.62 -1.30 -5.52
CA PHE A 234 18.67 -0.75 -6.38
C PHE A 234 18.34 0.65 -6.89
N LEU A 235 17.11 0.92 -7.33
CA LEU A 235 16.69 2.28 -7.70
C LEU A 235 16.88 3.26 -6.55
N TYR A 236 16.52 2.84 -5.33
CA TYR A 236 16.72 3.67 -4.15
C TYR A 236 18.18 3.94 -3.86
N LYS A 237 19.03 2.91 -3.95
CA LYS A 237 20.47 3.01 -3.74
C LYS A 237 21.16 3.89 -4.79
N LEU A 238 20.67 3.87 -6.03
CA LEU A 238 21.11 4.76 -7.12
C LEU A 238 20.72 6.23 -6.89
N GLY A 239 19.83 6.52 -5.93
CA GLY A 239 19.44 7.88 -5.57
C GLY A 239 18.05 8.29 -6.04
N ILE A 240 17.23 7.37 -6.58
CA ILE A 240 15.83 7.64 -6.93
C ILE A 240 14.97 7.49 -5.66
N ASP A 241 14.11 8.44 -5.34
CA ASP A 241 13.35 8.44 -4.09
C ASP A 241 12.08 7.58 -4.15
N ILE A 242 12.22 6.37 -4.68
CA ILE A 242 11.18 5.33 -4.67
C ILE A 242 10.83 4.90 -3.25
N ALA A 243 9.55 4.59 -3.04
CA ALA A 243 9.09 3.76 -1.94
C ALA A 243 8.33 2.55 -2.49
N PHE A 244 8.27 1.47 -1.74
CA PHE A 244 7.42 0.35 -2.10
C PHE A 244 6.87 -0.39 -0.88
N LYS A 245 5.78 -1.11 -1.12
CA LYS A 245 5.15 -2.03 -0.19
C LYS A 245 5.29 -3.46 -0.67
N ILE A 246 5.54 -4.40 0.24
CA ILE A 246 5.50 -5.84 -0.07
C ILE A 246 4.09 -6.39 0.24
N SER A 247 3.50 -7.07 -0.75
CA SER A 247 2.17 -7.67 -0.67
C SER A 247 2.14 -8.96 0.13
N VAL A 248 0.93 -9.34 0.55
CA VAL A 248 0.67 -10.61 1.26
C VAL A 248 0.99 -11.82 0.36
N PHE A 249 0.84 -11.66 -0.97
CA PHE A 249 1.16 -12.69 -1.95
C PHE A 249 2.64 -13.11 -1.96
N MET A 250 3.55 -12.28 -1.42
CA MET A 250 4.97 -12.67 -1.29
C MET A 250 5.18 -13.78 -0.25
N GLY A 251 4.22 -13.99 0.67
CA GLY A 251 4.26 -15.11 1.61
C GLY A 251 5.25 -14.94 2.77
N ASN A 252 5.34 -13.74 3.36
CA ASN A 252 6.14 -13.50 4.57
C ASN A 252 5.45 -14.10 5.80
N ASP A 253 5.57 -15.41 5.96
CA ASP A 253 4.74 -16.25 6.84
C ASP A 253 5.41 -16.67 8.16
N ASN A 254 6.73 -16.45 8.28
CA ASN A 254 7.49 -16.85 9.46
C ASN A 254 8.67 -15.91 9.76
N PRO A 255 9.21 -15.92 10.99
CA PRO A 255 10.30 -15.00 11.37
C PRO A 255 11.56 -15.07 10.51
N LEU A 256 11.90 -16.21 9.90
CA LEU A 256 13.08 -16.30 9.04
C LEU A 256 12.87 -15.61 7.70
N ASN A 257 11.66 -15.69 7.12
CA ASN A 257 11.35 -14.98 5.88
C ASN A 257 11.27 -13.45 6.12
N VAL A 258 10.73 -13.06 7.28
CA VAL A 258 10.77 -11.66 7.74
C VAL A 258 12.21 -11.18 7.92
N LEU A 259 13.07 -11.96 8.59
CA LEU A 259 14.48 -11.63 8.77
C LEU A 259 15.19 -11.45 7.42
N TRP A 260 14.97 -12.37 6.47
CA TRP A 260 15.52 -12.26 5.12
C TRP A 260 15.13 -10.95 4.43
N THR A 261 13.86 -10.56 4.54
CA THR A 261 13.35 -9.30 3.98
C THR A 261 14.04 -8.09 4.63
N PHE A 262 14.16 -8.05 5.96
CA PHE A 262 14.80 -6.93 6.65
C PHE A 262 16.31 -6.88 6.44
N LEU A 263 16.99 -8.02 6.34
CA LEU A 263 18.42 -8.06 6.00
C LEU A 263 18.67 -7.45 4.62
N THR A 264 17.84 -7.77 3.63
CA THR A 264 17.91 -7.15 2.30
C THR A 264 17.68 -5.64 2.37
N ALA A 265 16.68 -5.20 3.14
CA ALA A 265 16.39 -3.77 3.36
C ALA A 265 17.58 -3.02 3.98
N ARG A 266 18.30 -3.66 4.90
CA ARG A 266 19.50 -3.08 5.53
C ARG A 266 20.70 -3.07 4.60
N LEU A 267 20.93 -4.16 3.87
CA LEU A 267 22.05 -4.31 2.95
C LEU A 267 22.08 -3.18 1.90
N PHE A 268 20.90 -2.78 1.40
CA PHE A 268 20.76 -1.76 0.37
C PHE A 268 20.25 -0.41 0.89
N SER A 269 20.38 -0.15 2.20
CA SER A 269 20.06 1.16 2.77
C SER A 269 21.00 2.25 2.25
N ARG A 270 20.52 3.50 2.29
CA ARG A 270 21.36 4.68 2.08
C ARG A 270 22.22 4.95 3.33
N GLU A 271 23.17 5.87 3.20
CA GLU A 271 24.13 6.20 4.28
C GLU A 271 23.46 6.71 5.55
N ASP A 272 22.31 7.39 5.41
CA ASP A 272 21.46 7.83 6.52
C ASP A 272 20.65 6.69 7.18
N GLY A 273 20.81 5.45 6.69
CA GLY A 273 20.12 4.26 7.17
C GLY A 273 18.70 4.09 6.62
N SER A 274 18.22 4.98 5.77
CA SER A 274 16.88 4.91 5.17
C SER A 274 16.75 3.75 4.15
N THR A 275 15.50 3.34 3.92
CA THR A 275 15.14 2.23 3.02
C THR A 275 13.90 2.58 2.20
N PRO A 276 13.75 2.07 0.96
CA PRO A 276 12.53 2.27 0.18
C PRO A 276 11.38 1.36 0.64
N LEU A 277 11.62 0.35 1.49
CA LEU A 277 10.55 -0.50 2.02
C LEU A 277 9.71 0.30 3.03
N ALA A 278 8.54 0.77 2.60
CA ALA A 278 7.65 1.60 3.42
C ALA A 278 6.55 0.80 4.11
N GLY A 279 6.04 -0.24 3.45
CA GLY A 279 4.96 -1.10 3.95
C GLY A 279 5.28 -2.58 3.79
N PHE A 280 4.92 -3.38 4.79
CA PHE A 280 5.24 -4.79 4.84
C PHE A 280 4.04 -5.61 5.33
N ASN A 281 3.37 -6.29 4.40
CA ASN A 281 2.37 -7.28 4.78
C ASN A 281 3.07 -8.55 5.26
N LEU A 282 2.63 -9.03 6.41
CA LEU A 282 2.84 -10.41 6.82
C LEU A 282 1.77 -11.30 6.19
N SER A 283 2.02 -12.60 6.10
CA SER A 283 1.03 -13.58 5.61
C SER A 283 -0.20 -13.65 6.52
N ASN A 284 -1.35 -13.99 5.96
CA ASN A 284 -2.59 -14.21 6.73
C ASN A 284 -2.48 -15.35 7.76
N SER A 285 -1.46 -16.21 7.67
CA SER A 285 -1.19 -17.30 8.62
C SER A 285 -0.41 -16.90 9.87
N VAL A 286 0.20 -15.71 9.90
CA VAL A 286 1.01 -15.30 11.08
C VAL A 286 0.12 -15.08 12.30
N ASN A 287 0.68 -15.18 13.50
CA ASN A 287 0.02 -14.87 14.77
C ASN A 287 0.72 -13.70 15.50
N ASN A 288 0.18 -13.28 16.65
CA ASN A 288 0.76 -12.20 17.46
C ASN A 288 2.22 -12.44 17.88
N GLN A 289 2.64 -13.69 18.09
CA GLN A 289 4.04 -14.01 18.40
C GLN A 289 4.97 -13.66 17.23
N THR A 290 4.60 -14.04 15.99
CA THR A 290 5.37 -13.68 14.79
C THR A 290 5.37 -12.18 14.55
N ILE A 291 4.26 -11.48 14.82
CA ILE A 291 4.19 -10.01 14.72
C ILE A 291 5.11 -9.36 15.75
N SER A 292 5.12 -9.86 17.00
CA SER A 292 6.03 -9.39 18.05
C SER A 292 7.49 -9.57 17.65
N PHE A 293 7.88 -10.75 17.17
CA PHE A 293 9.25 -11.00 16.67
C PHE A 293 9.60 -10.10 15.48
N THR A 294 8.64 -9.82 14.61
CA THR A 294 8.81 -8.86 13.52
C THR A 294 9.11 -7.46 14.06
N GLY A 295 8.36 -7.02 15.08
CA GLY A 295 8.62 -5.76 15.78
C GLY A 295 10.02 -5.68 16.38
N ASP A 296 10.44 -6.74 17.10
CA ASP A 296 11.76 -6.82 17.72
C ASP A 296 12.90 -6.79 16.70
N MET A 297 12.79 -7.58 15.63
CA MET A 297 13.78 -7.60 14.54
C MET A 297 13.86 -6.23 13.85
N ARG A 298 12.71 -5.64 13.55
CA ARG A 298 12.61 -4.32 12.93
C ARG A 298 13.30 -3.26 13.79
N LYS A 299 13.09 -3.28 15.11
CA LYS A 299 13.74 -2.37 16.06
C LYS A 299 15.25 -2.57 16.12
N LEU A 300 15.72 -3.81 16.26
CA LEU A 300 17.16 -4.12 16.33
C LEU A 300 17.92 -3.75 15.06
N LEU A 301 17.24 -3.76 13.91
CA LEU A 301 17.81 -3.36 12.62
C LEU A 301 17.64 -1.86 12.32
N GLY A 302 17.03 -1.07 13.21
CA GLY A 302 16.82 0.37 13.00
C GLY A 302 15.78 0.69 11.92
N LEU A 303 14.77 -0.17 11.78
CA LEU A 303 13.70 -0.05 10.78
C LEU A 303 12.33 0.31 11.40
N GLU A 304 12.25 0.51 12.73
CA GLU A 304 10.98 0.58 13.47
C GLU A 304 10.03 1.66 12.93
N ASP A 305 10.55 2.85 12.68
CA ASP A 305 9.79 3.99 12.18
C ASP A 305 9.71 4.04 10.64
N LEU A 306 10.51 3.22 9.95
CA LEU A 306 10.65 3.23 8.50
C LEU A 306 9.73 2.21 7.80
N VAL A 307 9.62 1.02 8.38
CA VAL A 307 8.88 -0.11 7.79
C VAL A 307 7.61 -0.37 8.58
N ARG A 308 6.45 -0.01 8.04
CA ARG A 308 5.17 -0.26 8.70
C ARG A 308 4.73 -1.71 8.52
N ILE A 309 4.34 -2.36 9.60
CA ILE A 309 3.70 -3.69 9.53
C ILE A 309 2.25 -3.47 9.14
N GLU A 310 1.81 -4.04 8.03
CA GLU A 310 0.46 -3.82 7.53
C GLU A 310 -0.37 -5.09 7.78
N HIS A 311 -1.14 -5.06 8.85
CA HIS A 311 -1.81 -6.21 9.44
C HIS A 311 -3.26 -6.30 8.94
N HIS A 312 -3.59 -7.40 8.26
CA HIS A 312 -4.94 -7.69 7.80
C HIS A 312 -5.89 -7.99 8.96
N ILE A 313 -6.86 -7.10 9.15
CA ILE A 313 -7.87 -7.23 10.22
C ILE A 313 -9.08 -8.01 9.74
N VAL A 314 -9.54 -7.67 8.54
CA VAL A 314 -10.59 -8.35 7.81
C VAL A 314 -10.13 -8.57 6.38
N GLU A 315 -10.57 -9.66 5.79
CA GLU A 315 -10.20 -10.10 4.45
C GLU A 315 -11.41 -10.22 3.53
N THR A 316 -11.17 -10.26 2.22
CA THR A 316 -12.22 -10.52 1.24
C THR A 316 -12.96 -11.83 1.57
N SER A 317 -14.26 -11.87 1.32
CA SER A 317 -15.08 -13.04 1.63
C SER A 317 -14.66 -14.28 0.84
N LYS A 318 -14.03 -14.10 -0.32
CA LYS A 318 -13.57 -15.16 -1.22
C LYS A 318 -12.12 -14.92 -1.68
N GLY A 319 -11.47 -15.99 -2.14
CA GLY A 319 -10.25 -15.92 -2.94
C GLY A 319 -8.92 -16.00 -2.18
N ILE A 320 -8.87 -15.76 -0.85
CA ILE A 320 -7.58 -15.74 -0.11
C ILE A 320 -7.57 -16.41 1.26
N VAL A 321 -8.64 -16.34 2.05
CA VAL A 321 -8.69 -16.92 3.41
C VAL A 321 -10.00 -17.66 3.67
N LYS A 322 -9.98 -18.51 4.70
CA LYS A 322 -11.20 -19.11 5.26
C LYS A 322 -11.94 -18.08 6.11
N GLN A 323 -13.25 -17.95 5.89
CA GLN A 323 -14.12 -17.09 6.67
C GLN A 323 -14.77 -17.84 7.86
N PRO A 324 -15.13 -17.15 8.97
CA PRO A 324 -14.88 -15.72 9.23
C PRO A 324 -13.40 -15.45 9.52
N TYR A 325 -12.86 -14.41 8.89
CA TYR A 325 -11.52 -13.88 9.15
C TYR A 325 -11.66 -12.49 9.78
N ASP A 326 -11.51 -12.43 11.10
CA ASP A 326 -11.60 -11.21 11.89
C ASP A 326 -10.53 -11.23 12.99
N ARG A 327 -9.56 -10.33 12.87
CA ARG A 327 -8.36 -10.27 13.73
C ARG A 327 -8.33 -9.02 14.59
N LEU A 328 -9.48 -8.36 14.78
CA LEU A 328 -9.56 -7.14 15.58
C LEU A 328 -9.08 -7.36 17.03
N THR A 329 -9.45 -8.47 17.66
CA THR A 329 -8.99 -8.80 19.03
C THR A 329 -7.47 -8.95 19.09
N GLU A 330 -6.88 -9.60 18.08
CA GLU A 330 -5.43 -9.78 17.98
C GLU A 330 -4.71 -8.43 17.82
N LEU A 331 -5.25 -7.55 16.97
CA LEU A 331 -4.74 -6.19 16.79
C LEU A 331 -4.75 -5.40 18.10
N ILE A 332 -5.84 -5.44 18.88
CA ILE A 332 -5.95 -4.71 20.15
C ILE A 332 -4.89 -5.17 21.15
N GLU A 333 -4.52 -6.45 21.14
CA GLU A 333 -3.43 -6.96 21.97
C GLU A 333 -2.07 -6.47 21.48
N ILE A 334 -1.74 -6.71 20.21
CA ILE A 334 -0.38 -6.48 19.69
C ILE A 334 -0.04 -5.00 19.50
N ALA A 335 -1.03 -4.14 19.22
CA ALA A 335 -0.82 -2.71 19.04
C ALA A 335 -0.43 -1.98 20.35
N LYS A 336 -0.57 -2.63 21.51
CA LYS A 336 -0.08 -2.09 22.80
C LYS A 336 1.42 -2.24 22.98
N THR A 337 2.05 -3.14 22.23
CA THR A 337 3.47 -3.51 22.41
C THR A 337 4.31 -3.28 21.16
N VAL A 338 3.71 -3.30 19.98
CA VAL A 338 4.40 -3.11 18.70
C VAL A 338 3.91 -1.83 18.03
N LYS A 339 4.86 -0.92 17.75
CA LYS A 339 4.61 0.40 17.14
C LYS A 339 4.47 0.31 15.61
N ASN A 340 4.10 1.42 14.96
CA ASN A 340 4.09 1.55 13.49
C ASN A 340 3.41 0.35 12.80
N ILE A 341 2.16 0.10 13.20
CA ILE A 341 1.27 -0.92 12.62
C ILE A 341 0.16 -0.22 11.83
N SER A 342 -0.23 -0.81 10.71
CA SER A 342 -1.45 -0.48 9.98
C SER A 342 -2.52 -1.54 10.23
N ALA A 343 -3.75 -1.10 10.51
CA ALA A 343 -4.95 -1.92 10.50
C ALA A 343 -5.54 -1.89 9.09
N LYS A 344 -5.28 -2.95 8.33
CA LYS A 344 -5.64 -3.07 6.93
C LYS A 344 -6.95 -3.83 6.74
N HIS A 345 -7.84 -3.25 5.94
CA HIS A 345 -9.16 -3.80 5.66
C HIS A 345 -9.26 -4.12 4.16
N GLU A 346 -9.20 -5.42 3.82
CA GLU A 346 -9.38 -5.91 2.45
C GLU A 346 -10.84 -6.24 2.13
N GLY A 347 -11.66 -6.58 3.14
CA GLY A 347 -13.09 -6.82 3.03
C GLY A 347 -13.91 -6.06 4.09
N GLY A 348 -15.22 -6.22 4.07
CA GLY A 348 -16.11 -5.74 5.12
C GLY A 348 -16.11 -6.61 6.37
N ILE A 349 -16.98 -6.28 7.31
CA ILE A 349 -17.24 -7.10 8.51
C ILE A 349 -17.81 -8.47 8.07
N PRO A 350 -17.26 -9.62 8.51
CA PRO A 350 -17.65 -10.94 7.99
C PRO A 350 -19.15 -11.25 8.04
N GLU A 351 -19.85 -10.81 9.09
CA GLU A 351 -21.30 -11.00 9.23
C GLU A 351 -22.10 -10.23 8.16
N VAL A 352 -21.62 -9.04 7.78
CA VAL A 352 -22.22 -8.21 6.74
C VAL A 352 -21.94 -8.81 5.36
N GLU A 353 -20.67 -9.14 5.09
CA GLU A 353 -20.21 -9.74 3.83
C GLU A 353 -21.00 -11.00 3.47
N ARG A 354 -21.25 -11.89 4.45
CA ARG A 354 -22.03 -13.12 4.24
C ARG A 354 -23.45 -12.87 3.70
N SER A 355 -24.03 -11.70 3.97
CA SER A 355 -25.38 -11.32 3.53
C SER A 355 -25.41 -10.59 2.19
N ARG A 356 -24.25 -10.22 1.63
CA ARG A 356 -24.19 -9.49 0.35
C ARG A 356 -24.56 -10.40 -0.81
N GLU A 357 -25.30 -9.85 -1.77
CA GLU A 357 -25.59 -10.50 -3.05
C GLU A 357 -24.30 -10.79 -3.82
N HIS A 358 -23.39 -9.82 -3.85
CA HIS A 358 -22.02 -9.95 -4.34
C HIS A 358 -21.06 -9.72 -3.17
N PRO A 359 -20.67 -10.77 -2.44
CA PRO A 359 -19.65 -10.66 -1.40
C PRO A 359 -18.30 -10.41 -2.03
N SER A 360 -17.41 -9.70 -1.32
CA SER A 360 -16.09 -9.33 -1.82
C SER A 360 -15.27 -10.54 -2.23
N ASP A 361 -14.63 -10.45 -3.40
CA ASP A 361 -13.70 -11.44 -3.92
C ASP A 361 -12.36 -10.79 -4.22
N LEU A 362 -11.26 -11.42 -3.81
CA LEU A 362 -9.92 -10.97 -4.15
C LEU A 362 -9.71 -10.90 -5.68
N LEU A 363 -10.40 -11.76 -6.42
CA LEU A 363 -10.29 -11.81 -7.88
C LEU A 363 -10.91 -10.58 -8.56
N ASP A 364 -11.79 -9.84 -7.89
CA ASP A 364 -12.35 -8.57 -8.40
C ASP A 364 -11.27 -7.47 -8.55
N TYR A 365 -10.05 -7.70 -8.05
CA TYR A 365 -8.91 -6.79 -8.25
C TYR A 365 -8.27 -6.93 -9.64
N PHE A 366 -8.62 -7.98 -10.39
CA PHE A 366 -7.99 -8.30 -11.67
C PHE A 366 -8.93 -8.15 -12.86
N ILE A 367 -10.17 -7.74 -12.64
CA ILE A 367 -11.14 -7.49 -13.72
C ILE A 367 -10.97 -6.08 -14.31
N SER A 368 -11.08 -5.98 -15.63
CA SER A 368 -11.03 -4.68 -16.33
C SER A 368 -12.27 -3.83 -16.02
N LYS A 369 -12.16 -2.50 -16.15
CA LYS A 369 -13.34 -1.63 -16.01
C LYS A 369 -14.44 -1.97 -17.01
N ASN A 370 -14.08 -2.33 -18.24
CA ASN A 370 -15.05 -2.73 -19.25
C ASN A 370 -15.85 -3.95 -18.80
N GLU A 371 -15.17 -4.96 -18.26
CA GLU A 371 -15.82 -6.15 -17.73
C GLU A 371 -16.73 -5.83 -16.53
N VAL A 372 -16.31 -4.92 -15.63
CA VAL A 372 -17.15 -4.41 -14.53
C VAL A 372 -18.45 -3.80 -15.05
N ILE A 373 -18.38 -3.01 -16.13
CA ILE A 373 -19.55 -2.35 -16.73
C ILE A 373 -20.45 -3.38 -17.43
N GLU A 374 -19.87 -4.26 -18.25
CA GLU A 374 -20.60 -5.29 -18.99
C GLU A 374 -21.35 -6.25 -18.05
N LYS A 375 -20.70 -6.64 -16.95
CA LYS A 375 -21.29 -7.49 -15.90
C LYS A 375 -22.16 -6.73 -14.91
N LYS A 376 -22.29 -5.40 -15.04
CA LYS A 376 -23.06 -4.52 -14.14
C LYS A 376 -22.63 -4.63 -12.67
N LEU A 377 -21.34 -4.83 -12.42
CA LEU A 377 -20.78 -5.05 -11.08
C LEU A 377 -20.54 -3.75 -10.30
N MET A 378 -20.49 -2.59 -10.96
CA MET A 378 -20.08 -1.32 -10.34
C MET A 378 -20.79 -0.99 -9.00
N PRO A 379 -22.14 -1.10 -8.88
CA PRO A 379 -22.81 -0.78 -7.62
C PRO A 379 -22.46 -1.76 -6.49
N TYR A 380 -22.21 -3.02 -6.82
CA TYR A 380 -21.83 -4.05 -5.87
C TYR A 380 -20.42 -3.81 -5.34
N LEU A 381 -19.47 -3.53 -6.23
CA LEU A 381 -18.08 -3.27 -5.85
C LEU A 381 -17.95 -1.96 -5.04
N GLU A 382 -18.72 -0.92 -5.38
CA GLU A 382 -18.80 0.29 -4.55
C GLU A 382 -19.33 -0.03 -3.15
N ARG A 383 -20.36 -0.87 -3.04
CA ARG A 383 -20.88 -1.29 -1.74
C ARG A 383 -19.87 -2.10 -0.95
N ASN A 384 -19.14 -3.03 -1.59
CA ASN A 384 -18.06 -3.75 -0.91
C ASN A 384 -16.97 -2.78 -0.43
N TYR A 385 -16.60 -1.77 -1.23
CA TYR A 385 -15.64 -0.75 -0.80
C TYR A 385 -16.13 0.04 0.43
N LEU A 386 -17.40 0.45 0.45
CA LEU A 386 -17.99 1.13 1.62
C LEU A 386 -18.12 0.20 2.84
N ASP A 387 -18.27 -1.11 2.64
CA ASP A 387 -18.25 -2.08 3.75
C ASP A 387 -16.88 -2.18 4.41
N LYS A 388 -15.78 -2.00 3.64
CA LYS A 388 -14.43 -1.85 4.21
C LYS A 388 -14.36 -0.60 5.08
N HIS A 389 -15.02 0.48 4.68
CA HIS A 389 -15.06 1.70 5.49
C HIS A 389 -15.83 1.49 6.80
N ASP A 390 -16.95 0.76 6.77
CA ASP A 390 -17.68 0.39 7.98
C ASP A 390 -16.79 -0.47 8.92
N ALA A 391 -15.98 -1.38 8.35
CA ALA A 391 -15.00 -2.15 9.11
C ALA A 391 -13.88 -1.28 9.71
N VAL A 392 -13.39 -0.27 8.99
CA VAL A 392 -12.45 0.74 9.51
C VAL A 392 -13.04 1.46 10.71
N GLN A 393 -14.33 1.86 10.66
CA GLN A 393 -14.96 2.52 11.80
C GLN A 393 -15.04 1.61 13.02
N ARG A 394 -15.41 0.35 12.83
CA ARG A 394 -15.42 -0.65 13.91
C ARG A 394 -14.04 -0.75 14.57
N THR A 395 -12.99 -0.88 13.76
CA THR A 395 -11.61 -0.98 14.23
C THR A 395 -11.16 0.28 14.97
N ALA A 396 -11.44 1.47 14.42
CA ALA A 396 -11.08 2.73 15.05
C ALA A 396 -11.75 2.91 16.43
N GLN A 397 -13.03 2.57 16.54
CA GLN A 397 -13.76 2.64 17.80
C GLN A 397 -13.17 1.70 18.85
N GLU A 398 -12.91 0.44 18.49
CA GLU A 398 -12.41 -0.55 19.44
C GLU A 398 -10.98 -0.25 19.89
N LEU A 399 -10.10 0.22 19.00
CA LEU A 399 -8.76 0.67 19.37
C LEU A 399 -8.81 1.83 20.37
N LEU A 400 -9.59 2.87 20.04
CA LEU A 400 -9.72 4.04 20.92
C LEU A 400 -10.33 3.67 22.27
N ARG A 401 -11.38 2.83 22.31
CA ARG A 401 -11.96 2.33 23.58
C ARG A 401 -10.96 1.56 24.43
N ASN A 402 -9.97 0.93 23.80
CA ASN A 402 -8.90 0.18 24.47
C ASN A 402 -7.65 1.03 24.77
N GLY A 403 -7.74 2.36 24.66
CA GLY A 403 -6.63 3.25 24.99
C GLY A 403 -5.59 3.39 23.89
N ILE A 404 -5.83 2.88 22.68
CA ILE A 404 -4.84 2.86 21.58
C ILE A 404 -5.15 3.99 20.59
N PRO A 405 -4.21 4.92 20.32
CA PRO A 405 -4.43 5.99 19.36
C PRO A 405 -4.50 5.45 17.91
N VAL A 406 -5.17 6.21 17.03
CA VAL A 406 -5.37 5.83 15.62
C VAL A 406 -4.99 6.98 14.68
N LYS A 407 -4.40 6.64 13.53
CA LYS A 407 -4.16 7.58 12.44
C LYS A 407 -5.35 7.58 11.50
N ALA A 408 -6.03 8.71 11.41
CA ALA A 408 -6.98 9.02 10.35
C ALA A 408 -6.35 9.99 9.35
N ALA A 409 -7.05 10.32 8.26
CA ALA A 409 -6.60 11.29 7.26
C ALA A 409 -6.16 12.61 7.94
N PRO A 410 -4.86 12.95 7.95
CA PRO A 410 -4.32 13.95 8.87
C PRO A 410 -4.78 15.37 8.52
N ASN A 411 -5.10 15.64 7.25
CA ASN A 411 -5.59 16.96 6.83
C ASN A 411 -7.11 17.10 6.98
N LEU A 412 -7.82 16.10 7.52
CA LEU A 412 -9.27 16.15 7.71
C LEU A 412 -9.69 16.18 9.19
N HIS A 413 -8.94 15.53 10.08
CA HIS A 413 -9.40 15.24 11.45
C HIS A 413 -8.62 15.94 12.57
N TYR A 414 -7.91 17.04 12.27
CA TYR A 414 -6.91 17.66 13.15
C TYR A 414 -7.37 18.89 13.96
N TYR A 415 -8.52 19.49 13.63
CA TYR A 415 -8.82 20.90 13.95
C TYR A 415 -9.67 21.15 15.20
#